data_AF-A0A941Y4R3-F1
#
_entry.id   AF-A0A941Y4R3-F1
#
_cell.length_a   1.000
_cell.length_b   1.000
_cell.length_c   1.000
_cell.angle_alpha   90.00
_cell.angle_beta   90.00
_cell.angle_gamma   90.00
#
_symmetry.space_group_name_H-M   'P 1'
#
loop_
_entity.id
_entity.type
_entity.pdbx_description
1 polymer ?
#
loop_
_entity_poly.entity_id
_entity_poly.type
_entity_poly.pdbx_seq_one_letter_code
_entity_poly.pdbx_strand_id
1 'polypeptide(L)'
;MTITYESHARWRGRTISAVLLASAATAVGMVGAPAPAHAADQYIALAIGYVNENPPVTMAGGSAISAGQEQAGQGALTNCSGNGANHCVTQVIAKNECAAAASNDYGEMTGASDPSLAVAQSKAKSLLQNQQGAKIIVSGCSSGATPPPPPNEPPPPPAPKLGPTVSFDTVVGGLVAHIADRSGVSSQCTYATDNLNRSFALPANSAYDLRIVPAVPQFRNWTVTINCDNGTSTTATTFF
;
A
#
# COMPACT_ATOMS: atom_id res chain seq x y z
N MET A 1 62.36 -42.56 0.14
CA MET A 1 61.94 -43.96 0.33
C MET A 1 60.47 -44.02 -0.07
N THR A 2 60.22 -44.74 -1.14
CA THR A 2 58.95 -44.89 -1.86
C THR A 2 58.11 -45.97 -1.19
N ILE A 3 56.83 -45.73 -0.88
CA ILE A 3 55.77 -46.77 -0.91
C ILE A 3 54.47 -46.12 -1.40
N THR A 4 53.83 -46.83 -2.32
CA THR A 4 52.65 -46.50 -3.14
C THR A 4 51.60 -47.61 -2.93
N TYR A 5 50.32 -47.32 -3.29
CA TYR A 5 49.16 -48.22 -3.52
C TYR A 5 48.39 -48.71 -2.27
N GLU A 6 47.06 -48.90 -2.23
CA GLU A 6 45.97 -49.17 -3.23
C GLU A 6 44.69 -48.36 -2.82
N SER A 7 43.77 -47.84 -3.64
CA SER A 7 42.94 -48.28 -4.80
C SER A 7 41.75 -49.23 -4.51
N HIS A 8 40.60 -48.86 -5.12
CA HIS A 8 39.30 -49.56 -5.30
C HIS A 8 38.22 -49.28 -4.22
N ALA A 9 36.97 -48.96 -4.53
CA ALA A 9 36.13 -49.48 -5.61
C ALA A 9 35.18 -48.45 -6.26
N ARG A 10 35.08 -48.56 -7.59
CA ARG A 10 34.01 -48.00 -8.43
C ARG A 10 32.71 -48.78 -8.19
N TRP A 11 31.57 -48.09 -8.14
CA TRP A 11 30.28 -48.71 -8.47
C TRP A 11 29.63 -47.98 -9.65
N ARG A 12 29.61 -48.70 -10.78
CA ARG A 12 28.81 -48.43 -11.99
C ARG A 12 27.70 -49.48 -12.02
N GLY A 13 26.46 -49.05 -12.20
CA GLY A 13 25.37 -49.86 -12.79
C GLY A 13 24.43 -48.87 -13.50
N ARG A 14 24.44 -48.76 -14.84
CA ARG A 14 23.74 -49.59 -15.85
C ARG A 14 22.21 -49.62 -15.61
N THR A 15 21.44 -48.75 -16.27
CA THR A 15 20.77 -48.87 -17.60
C THR A 15 19.46 -49.71 -17.65
N ILE A 16 18.40 -49.00 -18.10
CA ILE A 16 17.45 -49.36 -19.18
C ILE A 16 16.20 -50.22 -18.84
N SER A 17 15.06 -49.51 -18.93
CA SER A 17 13.78 -49.79 -19.63
C SER A 17 12.75 -50.82 -19.15
N ALA A 18 11.53 -50.25 -19.09
CA ALA A 18 10.25 -50.69 -19.65
C ALA A 18 9.49 -51.84 -18.99
N VAL A 19 8.33 -51.50 -18.41
CA VAL A 19 7.07 -52.23 -18.62
C VAL A 19 5.91 -51.22 -18.63
N LEU A 20 5.28 -51.05 -19.79
CA LEU A 20 3.90 -50.59 -19.92
C LEU A 20 2.98 -51.76 -19.53
N LEU A 21 2.16 -51.58 -18.50
CA LEU A 21 0.95 -52.40 -18.30
C LEU A 21 -0.20 -51.47 -17.91
N ALA A 22 -1.05 -51.23 -18.90
CA ALA A 22 -2.39 -50.69 -18.70
C ALA A 22 -3.20 -51.69 -17.87
N SER A 23 -3.76 -51.22 -16.76
CA SER A 23 -4.93 -51.84 -16.13
C SER A 23 -5.92 -50.74 -15.81
N ALA A 24 -6.98 -50.70 -16.62
CA ALA A 24 -8.17 -49.93 -16.35
C ALA A 24 -8.89 -50.58 -15.17
N ALA A 25 -9.01 -49.85 -14.06
CA ALA A 25 -10.03 -50.09 -13.04
C ALA A 25 -10.81 -48.79 -12.89
N THR A 26 -11.99 -48.75 -13.51
CA THR A 26 -13.01 -47.72 -13.26
C THR A 26 -13.52 -47.89 -11.83
N ALA A 27 -12.83 -47.27 -10.88
CA ALA A 27 -13.38 -46.98 -9.57
C ALA A 27 -14.15 -45.66 -9.66
N VAL A 28 -15.44 -45.77 -10.01
CA VAL A 28 -16.42 -44.73 -9.73
C VAL A 28 -16.65 -44.77 -8.22
N GLY A 29 -16.11 -43.80 -7.48
CA GLY A 29 -16.23 -43.82 -6.02
C GLY A 29 -15.48 -42.70 -5.34
N MET A 30 -16.16 -41.55 -5.26
CA MET A 30 -15.81 -40.38 -4.45
C MET A 30 -14.53 -39.65 -4.86
N VAL A 31 -14.72 -38.55 -5.60
CA VAL A 31 -13.87 -37.37 -5.48
C VAL A 31 -14.06 -36.82 -4.06
N GLY A 32 -13.44 -37.49 -3.08
CA GLY A 32 -13.16 -36.86 -1.81
C GLY A 32 -12.14 -35.79 -2.10
N ALA A 33 -12.46 -34.53 -1.80
CA ALA A 33 -11.46 -33.48 -1.79
C ALA A 33 -10.22 -34.00 -1.03
N PRO A 34 -8.99 -33.84 -1.55
CA PRO A 34 -7.82 -34.20 -0.76
C PRO A 34 -7.97 -33.51 0.58
N ALA A 35 -8.04 -34.29 1.67
CA ALA A 35 -8.04 -33.72 3.00
C ALA A 35 -6.86 -32.74 3.05
N PRO A 36 -7.07 -31.48 3.48
CA PRO A 36 -5.99 -30.51 3.52
C PRO A 36 -4.84 -31.17 4.27
N ALA A 37 -3.71 -31.34 3.61
CA ALA A 37 -2.49 -31.78 4.27
C ALA A 37 -2.33 -30.85 5.47
N HIS A 38 -2.36 -31.40 6.68
CA HIS A 38 -2.20 -30.61 7.90
C HIS A 38 -0.84 -29.91 7.79
N ALA A 39 -0.86 -28.67 7.31
CA ALA A 39 0.30 -27.81 7.34
C ALA A 39 0.73 -27.77 8.80
N ALA A 40 2.00 -28.08 9.04
CA ALA A 40 2.55 -28.01 10.39
C ALA A 40 2.17 -26.66 11.00
N ASP A 41 1.85 -26.68 12.30
CA ASP A 41 1.48 -25.46 13.01
C ASP A 41 2.51 -24.36 12.79
N GLN A 42 2.05 -23.20 12.35
CA GLN A 42 2.88 -22.01 12.15
C GLN A 42 2.37 -20.89 13.07
N TYR A 43 3.31 -20.15 13.63
CA TYR A 43 3.07 -19.00 14.49
C TYR A 43 3.53 -17.74 13.80
N ILE A 44 2.73 -16.68 13.86
CA ILE A 44 3.12 -15.33 13.48
C ILE A 44 3.22 -14.52 14.75
N ALA A 45 4.34 -13.83 14.92
CA ALA A 45 4.50 -12.84 15.97
C ALA A 45 4.66 -11.46 15.36
N LEU A 46 4.08 -10.47 16.02
CA LEU A 46 4.19 -9.06 15.67
C LEU A 46 4.76 -8.29 16.86
N ALA A 47 5.81 -7.53 16.62
CA ALA A 47 6.40 -6.61 17.58
C ALA A 47 6.34 -5.19 17.04
N ILE A 48 6.19 -4.22 17.93
CA ILE A 48 6.26 -2.80 17.61
C ILE A 48 7.09 -2.07 18.66
N GLY A 49 7.72 -0.97 18.25
CA GLY A 49 8.53 -0.13 19.10
C GLY A 49 8.64 1.30 18.56
N TYR A 50 9.25 2.16 19.35
CA TYR A 50 9.35 3.60 19.09
C TYR A 50 10.51 3.92 18.16
N VAL A 51 10.22 4.54 17.03
CA VAL A 51 11.23 5.21 16.19
C VAL A 51 11.48 6.62 16.74
N ASN A 52 10.42 7.30 17.17
CA ASN A 52 10.46 8.61 17.81
C ASN A 52 9.39 8.69 18.89
N GLU A 53 9.79 9.00 20.12
CA GLU A 53 8.91 9.16 21.29
C GLU A 53 8.32 10.57 21.39
N ASN A 54 8.83 11.55 20.62
CA ASN A 54 8.32 12.91 20.62
C ASN A 54 7.04 13.03 19.77
N PRO A 55 5.95 13.65 20.27
CA PRO A 55 4.70 13.77 19.51
C PRO A 55 4.87 14.51 18.17
N PRO A 56 4.26 14.00 17.07
CA PRO A 56 3.49 12.75 16.99
C PRO A 56 4.41 11.52 17.06
N VAL A 57 4.04 10.56 17.91
CA VAL A 57 4.83 9.34 18.11
C VAL A 57 4.91 8.56 16.80
N THR A 58 6.13 8.17 16.45
CA THR A 58 6.40 7.36 15.26
C THR A 58 6.87 5.99 15.69
N MET A 59 6.21 4.95 15.17
CA MET A 59 6.47 3.55 15.51
C MET A 59 6.91 2.79 14.27
N ALA A 60 7.75 1.78 14.47
CA ALA A 60 8.00 0.75 13.47
C ALA A 60 7.66 -0.61 14.06
N GLY A 61 7.33 -1.55 13.17
CA GLY A 61 6.98 -2.90 13.54
C GLY A 61 7.87 -3.92 12.87
N GLY A 62 7.92 -5.12 13.45
CA GLY A 62 8.54 -6.30 12.90
C GLY A 62 7.58 -7.48 12.99
N SER A 63 7.64 -8.35 11.99
CA SER A 63 6.88 -9.60 11.97
C SER A 63 7.80 -10.77 11.69
N ALA A 64 7.53 -11.93 12.26
CA ALA A 64 8.18 -13.17 11.87
C ALA A 64 7.22 -14.35 11.96
N ILE A 65 7.43 -15.33 11.08
CA ILE A 65 6.68 -16.59 11.04
C ILE A 65 7.64 -17.73 11.34
N SER A 66 7.27 -18.63 12.24
CA SER A 66 8.06 -19.83 12.55
C SER A 66 7.15 -20.98 12.99
N ALA A 67 7.67 -22.21 12.94
CA ALA A 67 7.01 -23.38 13.53
C ALA A 67 7.00 -23.32 15.08
N GLY A 68 7.88 -22.53 15.69
CA GLY A 68 7.95 -22.32 17.14
C GLY A 68 7.46 -20.92 17.54
N GLN A 69 6.62 -20.85 18.58
CA GLN A 69 6.10 -19.60 19.12
C GLN A 69 7.22 -18.64 19.58
N GLU A 70 8.20 -19.15 20.33
CA GLU A 70 9.33 -18.35 20.83
C GLU A 70 10.22 -17.83 19.70
N GLN A 71 10.48 -18.67 18.70
CA GLN A 71 11.27 -18.30 17.53
C GLN A 71 10.58 -17.22 16.70
N ALA A 72 9.25 -17.32 16.53
CA ALA A 72 8.47 -16.26 15.89
C ALA A 72 8.58 -14.96 16.70
N GLY A 73 8.41 -15.02 18.03
CA GLY A 73 8.55 -13.86 18.92
C GLY A 73 9.92 -13.17 18.81
N GLN A 74 11.01 -13.94 18.92
CA GLN A 74 12.37 -13.42 18.80
C GLN A 74 12.66 -12.85 17.41
N GLY A 75 12.17 -13.50 16.34
CA GLY A 75 12.29 -12.99 14.98
C GLY A 75 11.55 -11.67 14.79
N ALA A 76 10.35 -11.53 15.35
CA ALA A 76 9.56 -10.31 15.27
C ALA A 76 10.25 -9.13 16.00
N LEU A 77 10.81 -9.37 17.19
CA LEU A 77 11.59 -8.39 17.93
C LEU A 77 12.86 -7.98 17.16
N THR A 78 13.57 -8.95 16.60
CA THR A 78 14.77 -8.70 15.78
C THR A 78 14.42 -7.83 14.58
N ASN A 79 13.37 -8.18 13.84
CA ASN A 79 12.91 -7.41 12.68
C ASN A 79 12.42 -6.01 13.06
N CYS A 80 11.76 -5.86 14.21
CA CYS A 80 11.32 -4.58 14.73
C CYS A 80 12.53 -3.66 14.98
N SER A 81 13.57 -4.17 15.66
CA SER A 81 14.79 -3.41 15.89
C SER A 81 15.56 -3.10 14.60
N GLY A 82 15.59 -4.06 13.65
CA GLY A 82 16.19 -3.87 12.33
C GLY A 82 15.49 -2.80 11.48
N ASN A 83 14.20 -2.53 11.74
CA ASN A 83 13.44 -1.45 11.12
C ASN A 83 13.63 -0.10 11.83
N GLY A 84 14.56 0.00 12.77
CA GLY A 84 14.94 1.25 13.44
C GLY A 84 14.08 1.64 14.64
N ALA A 85 13.23 0.73 15.14
CA ALA A 85 12.51 0.95 16.39
C ALA A 85 13.37 0.58 17.61
N ASN A 86 13.22 1.36 18.68
CA ASN A 86 13.70 1.07 20.02
C ASN A 86 12.56 0.53 20.88
N HIS A 87 12.89 -0.12 22.00
CA HIS A 87 11.89 -0.67 22.94
C HIS A 87 10.85 -1.57 22.25
N CYS A 88 11.29 -2.43 21.33
CA CYS A 88 10.41 -3.37 20.64
C CYS A 88 9.75 -4.33 21.63
N VAL A 89 8.42 -4.39 21.60
CA VAL A 89 7.61 -5.30 22.41
C VAL A 89 6.72 -6.12 21.49
N THR A 90 6.71 -7.44 21.70
CA THR A 90 5.79 -8.35 21.04
C THR A 90 4.36 -8.10 21.52
N GLN A 91 3.49 -7.66 20.62
CA GLN A 91 2.10 -7.33 20.95
C GLN A 91 1.16 -8.52 20.80
N VAL A 92 1.44 -9.40 19.84
CA VAL A 92 0.59 -10.55 19.56
C VAL A 92 1.43 -11.67 18.95
N ILE A 93 1.16 -12.89 19.39
CA ILE A 93 1.62 -14.11 18.76
C ILE A 93 0.40 -14.99 18.51
N ALA A 94 0.23 -15.41 17.27
CA ALA A 94 -0.99 -16.03 16.79
C ALA A 94 -0.65 -17.32 16.06
N LYS A 95 -1.42 -18.38 16.30
CA LYS A 95 -1.16 -19.73 15.75
C LYS A 95 -2.15 -20.03 14.62
N ASN A 96 -1.63 -20.30 13.42
CA ASN A 96 -2.39 -20.60 12.20
C ASN A 96 -3.46 -19.55 11.82
N GLU A 97 -3.33 -18.33 12.30
CA GLU A 97 -4.27 -17.23 12.09
C GLU A 97 -3.55 -15.93 11.70
N CYS A 98 -4.32 -14.86 11.48
CA CYS A 98 -3.82 -13.52 11.22
C CYS A 98 -3.66 -12.71 12.51
N ALA A 99 -2.72 -11.78 12.48
CA ALA A 99 -2.41 -10.87 13.56
C ALA A 99 -2.23 -9.46 13.02
N ALA A 100 -2.55 -8.47 13.84
CA ALA A 100 -2.25 -7.07 13.59
C ALA A 100 -1.83 -6.38 14.89
N ALA A 101 -0.91 -5.43 14.77
CA ALA A 101 -0.51 -4.53 15.84
C ALA A 101 -0.76 -3.08 15.41
N ALA A 102 -1.38 -2.32 16.29
CA ALA A 102 -1.78 -0.93 16.06
C ALA A 102 -1.15 0.00 17.09
N SER A 103 -1.02 1.27 16.72
CA SER A 103 -0.60 2.35 17.62
C SER A 103 -1.32 3.64 17.28
N ASN A 104 -1.40 4.55 18.24
CA ASN A 104 -1.89 5.92 18.06
C ASN A 104 -0.77 6.96 18.20
N ASP A 105 -1.10 8.24 18.06
CA ASP A 105 -0.13 9.35 18.13
C ASP A 105 0.45 9.57 19.54
N TYR A 106 -0.11 8.90 20.55
CA TYR A 106 0.34 8.94 21.95
C TYR A 106 1.23 7.75 22.33
N GLY A 107 1.53 6.87 21.37
CA GLY A 107 2.38 5.70 21.60
C GLY A 107 1.69 4.57 22.34
N GLU A 108 0.36 4.55 22.41
CA GLU A 108 -0.39 3.39 22.88
C GLU A 108 -0.21 2.24 21.89
N MET A 109 0.03 1.03 22.40
CA MET A 109 0.36 -0.14 21.60
C MET A 109 -0.63 -1.27 21.90
N THR A 110 -1.22 -1.84 20.86
CA THR A 110 -2.15 -2.97 21.00
C THR A 110 -1.92 -4.00 19.91
N GLY A 111 -2.25 -5.25 20.22
CA GLY A 111 -2.20 -6.37 19.30
C GLY A 111 -3.48 -7.18 19.35
N ALA A 112 -3.94 -7.65 18.20
CA ALA A 112 -5.06 -8.57 18.11
C ALA A 112 -4.80 -9.65 17.05
N SER A 113 -5.39 -10.82 17.27
CA SER A 113 -5.46 -11.88 16.28
C SER A 113 -6.91 -12.21 15.91
N ASP A 114 -7.05 -12.73 14.69
CA ASP A 114 -8.29 -13.25 14.12
C ASP A 114 -7.94 -14.11 12.89
N PRO A 115 -8.76 -15.13 12.54
CA PRO A 115 -8.61 -15.84 11.26
C PRO A 115 -8.65 -14.93 10.02
N SER A 116 -9.30 -13.77 10.08
CA SER A 116 -9.32 -12.76 9.01
C SER A 116 -8.39 -11.59 9.29
N LEU A 117 -7.51 -11.25 8.35
CA LEU A 117 -6.60 -10.11 8.48
C LEU A 117 -7.34 -8.79 8.71
N ALA A 118 -8.44 -8.55 7.99
CA ALA A 118 -9.23 -7.33 8.11
C ALA A 118 -9.87 -7.21 9.51
N VAL A 119 -10.34 -8.33 10.06
CA VAL A 119 -10.91 -8.37 11.42
C VAL A 119 -9.81 -8.19 12.46
N ALA A 120 -8.65 -8.83 12.30
CA ALA A 120 -7.51 -8.63 13.18
C ALA A 120 -7.06 -7.16 13.22
N GLN A 121 -6.99 -6.49 12.06
CA GLN A 121 -6.68 -5.06 11.96
C GLN A 121 -7.74 -4.18 12.62
N SER A 122 -9.02 -4.43 12.34
CA SER A 122 -10.11 -3.66 12.96
C SER A 122 -10.13 -3.82 14.47
N LYS A 123 -9.93 -5.05 14.97
CA LYS A 123 -9.87 -5.39 16.39
C LYS A 123 -8.64 -4.77 17.07
N ALA A 124 -7.47 -4.80 16.42
CA ALA A 124 -6.28 -4.13 16.96
C ALA A 124 -6.52 -2.62 17.14
N LYS A 125 -7.14 -1.95 16.16
CA LYS A 125 -7.51 -0.54 16.31
C LYS A 125 -8.55 -0.30 17.39
N SER A 126 -9.59 -1.13 17.48
CA SER A 126 -10.66 -0.92 18.46
C SER A 126 -10.23 -1.13 19.92
N LEU A 127 -9.11 -1.83 20.14
CA LEU A 127 -8.50 -1.99 21.46
C LEU A 127 -7.73 -0.74 21.93
N LEU A 128 -7.41 0.20 21.03
CA LEU A 128 -6.79 1.47 21.43
C LEU A 128 -7.81 2.32 22.19
N GLN A 129 -7.44 2.75 23.40
CA GLN A 129 -8.23 3.66 24.23
C GLN A 129 -8.41 5.01 23.56
N ASN A 130 -7.38 5.50 22.84
CA ASN A 130 -7.47 6.73 22.06
C ASN A 130 -7.33 6.45 20.55
N GLN A 131 -8.35 6.86 19.77
CA GLN A 131 -8.41 6.65 18.33
C GLN A 131 -7.69 7.72 17.50
N GLN A 132 -7.25 8.83 18.12
CA GLN A 132 -6.54 9.88 17.41
C GLN A 132 -5.19 9.38 16.88
N GLY A 133 -5.03 9.39 15.56
CA GLY A 133 -3.83 8.86 14.89
C GLY A 133 -3.72 7.34 14.89
N ALA A 134 -4.80 6.62 15.22
CA ALA A 134 -4.81 5.16 15.24
C ALA A 134 -4.50 4.55 13.86
N LYS A 135 -3.38 3.84 13.79
CA LYS A 135 -2.86 3.24 12.56
C LYS A 135 -2.36 1.82 12.84
N ILE A 136 -2.46 0.96 11.82
CA ILE A 136 -1.81 -0.35 11.86
C ILE A 136 -0.33 -0.12 11.59
N ILE A 137 0.53 -0.64 12.46
CA ILE A 137 1.98 -0.54 12.30
C ILE A 137 2.52 -1.77 11.57
N VAL A 138 2.00 -2.96 11.90
CA VAL A 138 2.38 -4.21 11.25
C VAL A 138 1.23 -5.21 11.34
N SER A 139 1.07 -6.05 10.32
CA SER A 139 0.08 -7.12 10.30
C SER A 139 0.50 -8.25 9.36
N GLY A 140 0.01 -9.46 9.58
CA GLY A 140 0.27 -10.60 8.70
C GLY A 140 -0.50 -11.85 9.14
N CYS A 141 -0.29 -12.97 8.45
CA CYS A 141 -0.92 -14.25 8.80
C CYS A 141 0.11 -15.38 8.84
N SER A 142 -0.11 -16.35 9.73
CA SER A 142 0.84 -17.42 10.01
C SER A 142 0.72 -18.66 9.15
N SER A 143 -0.34 -18.85 8.36
CA SER A 143 -0.54 -20.08 7.61
C SER A 143 -0.65 -19.82 6.11
N GLY A 144 -0.39 -20.85 5.30
CA GLY A 144 -0.75 -20.94 3.87
C GLY A 144 -2.25 -20.74 3.56
N ALA A 145 -3.03 -20.26 4.52
CA ALA A 145 -4.24 -19.48 4.29
C ALA A 145 -3.86 -18.00 4.03
N THR A 146 -3.10 -17.76 2.96
CA THR A 146 -3.55 -16.66 2.11
C THR A 146 -4.87 -17.15 1.54
N PRO A 147 -6.03 -16.51 1.77
CA PRO A 147 -7.07 -16.56 0.75
C PRO A 147 -6.36 -16.31 -0.59
N PRO A 148 -6.71 -16.97 -1.72
CA PRO A 148 -6.19 -16.54 -3.00
C PRO A 148 -6.25 -15.01 -3.01
N PRO A 149 -5.16 -14.30 -3.33
CA PRO A 149 -5.12 -12.85 -3.22
C PRO A 149 -6.44 -12.35 -3.78
N PRO A 150 -7.25 -11.57 -3.03
CA PRO A 150 -8.49 -11.05 -3.57
C PRO A 150 -8.12 -10.49 -4.94
N PRO A 151 -8.77 -10.97 -6.02
CA PRO A 151 -8.25 -10.82 -7.37
C PRO A 151 -7.91 -9.36 -7.57
N ASN A 152 -6.61 -9.02 -7.58
CA ASN A 152 -6.05 -7.67 -7.39
C ASN A 152 -7.17 -6.64 -7.52
N GLU A 153 -7.88 -6.33 -6.43
CA GLU A 153 -8.80 -5.22 -6.53
C GLU A 153 -7.89 -4.05 -6.85
N PRO A 154 -8.06 -3.40 -8.02
CA PRO A 154 -7.19 -2.33 -8.42
C PRO A 154 -7.08 -1.38 -7.24
N PRO A 155 -5.87 -0.89 -6.87
CA PRO A 155 -5.73 0.07 -5.79
C PRO A 155 -6.85 1.10 -5.93
N PRO A 156 -7.62 1.38 -4.85
CA PRO A 156 -8.77 2.25 -4.94
C PRO A 156 -8.35 3.48 -5.72
N PRO A 157 -9.09 3.87 -6.79
CA PRO A 157 -8.66 4.92 -7.69
C PRO A 157 -8.21 6.12 -6.85
N PRO A 158 -7.01 6.68 -7.11
CA PRO A 158 -6.58 7.88 -6.42
C PRO A 158 -7.73 8.88 -6.38
N ALA A 159 -8.04 9.41 -5.19
CA ALA A 159 -9.14 10.35 -5.03
C ALA A 159 -9.04 11.43 -6.14
N PRO A 160 -10.14 11.75 -6.83
CA PRO A 160 -10.10 12.73 -7.91
C PRO A 160 -9.46 14.02 -7.42
N LYS A 161 -8.35 14.42 -8.07
CA LYS A 161 -7.70 15.69 -7.75
C LYS A 161 -8.68 16.82 -8.06
N LEU A 162 -8.78 17.78 -7.16
CA LEU A 162 -9.62 18.95 -7.35
C LEU A 162 -8.98 19.86 -8.40
N GLY A 163 -9.81 20.36 -9.33
CA GLY A 163 -9.38 21.36 -10.30
C GLY A 163 -9.06 22.72 -9.67
N PRO A 164 -8.26 23.54 -10.36
CA PRO A 164 -7.90 24.86 -9.87
C PRO A 164 -9.14 25.75 -9.74
N THR A 165 -9.21 26.57 -8.70
CA THR A 165 -10.27 27.57 -8.58
C THR A 165 -9.98 28.74 -9.50
N VAL A 166 -11.00 29.23 -10.21
CA VAL A 166 -10.88 30.36 -11.15
C VAL A 166 -11.85 31.45 -10.75
N SER A 167 -11.35 32.67 -10.63
CA SER A 167 -12.15 33.88 -10.43
C SER A 167 -11.65 34.99 -11.34
N PHE A 168 -12.50 35.98 -11.61
CA PHE A 168 -12.21 37.02 -12.60
C PHE A 168 -12.46 38.40 -12.01
N ASP A 169 -11.50 39.30 -12.25
CA ASP A 169 -11.62 40.71 -11.94
C ASP A 169 -11.52 41.56 -13.21
N THR A 170 -12.43 42.52 -13.33
CA THR A 170 -12.39 43.52 -14.41
C THR A 170 -11.38 44.61 -14.11
N VAL A 171 -10.47 44.85 -15.04
CA VAL A 171 -9.48 45.93 -14.94
C VAL A 171 -9.58 46.89 -16.12
N VAL A 172 -9.06 48.09 -15.96
CA VAL A 172 -9.00 49.06 -17.06
C VAL A 172 -8.19 48.46 -18.22
N GLY A 173 -8.87 48.18 -19.33
CA GLY A 173 -8.27 47.60 -20.54
C GLY A 173 -8.35 46.07 -20.65
N GLY A 174 -8.96 45.35 -19.70
CA GLY A 174 -9.19 43.92 -19.87
C GLY A 174 -9.66 43.16 -18.62
N LEU A 175 -9.26 41.90 -18.52
CA LEU A 175 -9.61 41.01 -17.41
C LEU A 175 -8.36 40.40 -16.77
N VAL A 176 -8.44 40.13 -15.47
CA VAL A 176 -7.47 39.29 -14.75
C VAL A 176 -8.18 38.04 -14.28
N ALA A 177 -7.65 36.87 -14.66
CA ALA A 177 -8.11 35.59 -14.15
C ALA A 177 -7.19 35.15 -13.00
N HIS A 178 -7.75 35.03 -11.81
CA HIS A 178 -7.09 34.51 -10.62
C HIS A 178 -7.29 33.00 -10.54
N ILE A 179 -6.20 32.27 -10.65
CA ILE A 179 -6.19 30.81 -10.78
C ILE A 179 -5.43 30.23 -9.59
N ALA A 180 -6.12 29.54 -8.69
CA ALA A 180 -5.52 28.96 -7.49
C ALA A 180 -5.51 27.43 -7.55
N ASP A 181 -4.35 26.82 -7.29
CA ASP A 181 -4.24 25.37 -7.20
C ASP A 181 -5.03 24.83 -6.01
N ARG A 182 -5.72 23.71 -6.25
CA ARG A 182 -6.43 22.90 -5.25
C ARG A 182 -6.02 21.43 -5.30
N SER A 183 -5.17 21.08 -6.27
CA SER A 183 -4.72 19.71 -6.49
C SER A 183 -3.57 19.30 -5.56
N GLY A 184 -2.83 20.28 -5.02
CA GLY A 184 -1.66 20.06 -4.19
C GLY A 184 -0.43 19.59 -4.98
N VAL A 185 -0.49 19.63 -6.32
CA VAL A 185 0.56 19.14 -7.21
C VAL A 185 0.94 20.24 -8.19
N SER A 186 2.24 20.51 -8.31
CA SER A 186 2.76 21.42 -9.32
C SER A 186 2.42 20.88 -10.71
N SER A 187 1.74 21.68 -11.53
CA SER A 187 1.22 21.25 -12.83
C SER A 187 1.45 22.32 -13.90
N GLN A 188 1.55 21.89 -15.16
CA GLN A 188 1.47 22.77 -16.31
C GLN A 188 0.01 22.88 -16.73
N CYS A 189 -0.53 24.09 -16.61
CA CYS A 189 -1.92 24.38 -16.93
C CYS A 189 -2.01 25.19 -18.23
N THR A 190 -3.06 24.93 -19.00
CA THR A 190 -3.38 25.65 -20.22
C THR A 190 -4.71 26.34 -20.04
N TYR A 191 -4.68 27.66 -20.10
CA TYR A 191 -5.85 28.53 -20.22
C TYR A 191 -6.35 28.45 -21.67
N ALA A 192 -7.58 28.00 -21.87
CA ALA A 192 -8.21 27.86 -23.18
C ALA A 192 -9.54 28.61 -23.24
N THR A 193 -9.75 29.34 -24.33
CA THR A 193 -11.00 30.04 -24.68
C THR A 193 -11.22 29.94 -26.19
N ASP A 194 -12.37 30.43 -26.67
CA ASP A 194 -12.77 30.41 -28.09
C ASP A 194 -11.64 30.76 -29.07
N ASN A 195 -10.74 31.69 -28.73
CA ASN A 195 -9.68 32.17 -29.62
C ASN A 195 -8.29 32.32 -28.96
N LEU A 196 -8.10 31.89 -27.72
CA LEU A 196 -6.85 32.09 -26.99
C LEU A 196 -6.50 30.86 -26.16
N ASN A 197 -5.32 30.30 -26.42
CA ASN A 197 -4.71 29.22 -25.64
C ASN A 197 -3.36 29.69 -25.09
N ARG A 198 -3.17 29.66 -23.77
CA ARG A 198 -1.92 30.04 -23.10
C ARG A 198 -1.55 29.04 -22.01
N SER A 199 -0.34 28.52 -22.07
CA SER A 199 0.19 27.63 -21.04
C SER A 199 0.94 28.44 -19.97
N PHE A 200 0.82 28.00 -18.71
CA PHE A 200 1.49 28.58 -17.55
C PHE A 200 1.79 27.48 -16.52
N ALA A 201 2.86 27.67 -15.75
CA ALA A 201 3.18 26.79 -14.63
C ALA A 201 2.35 27.20 -13.41
N LEU A 202 1.68 26.24 -12.79
CA LEU A 202 0.94 26.43 -11.54
C LEU A 202 1.59 25.56 -10.43
N PRO A 203 2.45 26.15 -9.58
CA PRO A 203 3.01 25.45 -8.44
C PRO A 203 1.94 24.92 -7.47
N ALA A 204 2.27 23.87 -6.73
CA ALA A 204 1.37 23.28 -5.73
C ALA A 204 0.95 24.32 -4.67
N ASN A 205 -0.35 24.37 -4.37
CA ASN A 205 -0.95 25.28 -3.39
C ASN A 205 -0.65 26.77 -3.64
N SER A 206 -0.41 27.16 -4.89
CA SER A 206 -0.12 28.56 -5.27
C SER A 206 -1.24 29.17 -6.11
N ALA A 207 -1.17 30.49 -6.28
CA ALA A 207 -2.05 31.24 -7.17
C ALA A 207 -1.25 31.84 -8.34
N TYR A 208 -1.90 31.93 -9.49
CA TYR A 208 -1.38 32.53 -10.70
C TYR A 208 -2.40 33.52 -11.27
N ASP A 209 -1.95 34.74 -11.53
CA ASP A 209 -2.77 35.80 -12.08
C ASP A 209 -2.51 35.95 -13.58
N LEU A 210 -3.44 35.47 -14.40
CA LEU A 210 -3.36 35.64 -15.84
C LEU A 210 -4.04 36.95 -16.25
N ARG A 211 -3.23 37.91 -16.69
CA ARG A 211 -3.72 39.18 -17.25
C ARG A 211 -4.03 39.03 -18.73
N ILE A 212 -5.24 39.43 -19.10
CA ILE A 212 -5.77 39.38 -20.47
C ILE A 212 -6.05 40.80 -20.89
N VAL A 213 -4.98 41.46 -21.37
CA VAL A 213 -4.97 42.87 -21.78
C VAL A 213 -4.20 42.95 -23.11
N PRO A 214 -4.74 43.63 -24.14
CA PRO A 214 -6.05 44.27 -24.18
C PRO A 214 -7.18 43.25 -24.38
N ALA A 215 -8.31 43.44 -23.70
CA ALA A 215 -9.54 42.70 -23.98
C ALA A 215 -10.71 43.67 -24.15
N VAL A 216 -11.45 43.54 -25.26
CA VAL A 216 -12.61 44.38 -25.57
C VAL A 216 -13.86 43.73 -24.97
N PRO A 217 -14.64 44.42 -24.13
CA PRO A 217 -15.89 43.90 -23.59
C PRO A 217 -16.85 43.56 -24.72
N GLN A 218 -17.29 42.31 -24.79
CA GLN A 218 -18.27 41.85 -25.79
C GLN A 218 -19.67 41.74 -25.21
N PHE A 219 -19.83 42.03 -23.91
CA PHE A 219 -21.09 41.92 -23.17
C PHE A 219 -21.76 40.56 -23.38
N ARG A 220 -20.95 39.50 -23.35
CA ARG A 220 -21.42 38.13 -23.49
C ARG A 220 -20.74 37.23 -22.46
N ASN A 221 -21.29 36.03 -22.28
CA ASN A 221 -20.63 35.01 -21.48
C ASN A 221 -19.31 34.61 -22.15
N TRP A 222 -18.22 34.83 -21.43
CA TRP A 222 -16.89 34.37 -21.78
C TRP A 222 -16.55 33.15 -20.94
N THR A 223 -16.56 31.98 -21.58
CA THR A 223 -16.23 30.71 -20.94
C THR A 223 -14.76 30.40 -21.12
N VAL A 224 -14.13 30.06 -20.01
CA VAL A 224 -12.72 29.69 -19.91
C VAL A 224 -12.64 28.27 -19.40
N THR A 225 -11.76 27.49 -20.00
CA THR A 225 -11.40 26.17 -19.52
C THR A 225 -9.91 26.14 -19.20
N ILE A 226 -9.58 25.75 -17.98
CA ILE A 226 -8.20 25.52 -17.55
C ILE A 226 -7.97 24.03 -17.49
N ASN A 227 -7.05 23.52 -18.29
CA ASN A 227 -6.66 22.11 -18.28
C ASN A 227 -5.23 21.97 -17.79
N CYS A 228 -5.01 21.15 -16.78
CA CYS A 228 -3.70 20.89 -16.21
C CYS A 228 -3.23 19.46 -16.55
N ASP A 229 -1.92 19.28 -16.74
CA ASP A 229 -1.28 17.99 -17.03
C ASP A 229 -1.43 16.94 -15.92
N ASN A 230 -1.79 17.37 -14.71
CA ASN A 230 -2.12 16.51 -13.57
C ASN A 230 -3.51 15.84 -13.69
N GLY A 231 -4.23 16.05 -14.80
CA GLY A 231 -5.54 15.48 -15.11
C GLY A 231 -6.71 16.30 -14.57
N THR A 232 -6.45 17.45 -13.97
CA THR A 232 -7.51 18.34 -13.45
C THR A 232 -7.94 19.35 -14.49
N SER A 233 -9.23 19.70 -14.46
CA SER A 233 -9.80 20.74 -15.31
C SER A 233 -10.78 21.59 -14.53
N THR A 234 -10.90 22.85 -14.89
CA THR A 234 -11.95 23.73 -14.37
C THR A 234 -12.45 24.63 -15.46
N THR A 235 -13.78 24.65 -15.62
CA THR A 235 -14.47 25.57 -16.50
C THR A 235 -15.12 26.65 -15.65
N ALA A 236 -14.86 27.90 -16.00
CA ALA A 236 -15.45 29.06 -15.35
C ALA A 236 -15.94 30.04 -16.42
N THR A 237 -17.07 30.67 -16.16
CA THR A 237 -17.67 31.64 -17.07
C THR A 237 -17.77 32.98 -16.37
N THR A 238 -17.37 34.04 -17.05
CA THR A 238 -17.56 35.43 -16.61
C THR A 238 -18.29 36.20 -17.69
N PHE A 239 -18.97 37.28 -17.32
CA PHE A 239 -19.62 38.17 -18.28
C PHE A 239 -18.70 39.37 -18.55
N PHE A 240 -18.24 39.50 -19.80
CA PHE A 240 -17.33 40.57 -20.21
C PHE A 240 -17.59 41.00 -21.65
#